data_AF-A0A938M8F5-F1
#
_entry.id   AF-A0A938M8F5-F1
#
_cell.length_a   1.000
_cell.length_b   1.000
_cell.length_c   1.000
_cell.angle_alpha   90.00
_cell.angle_beta   90.00
_cell.angle_gamma   90.00
#
_symmetry.space_group_name_H-M   'P 1'
#
loop_
_entity.id
_entity.type
_entity.pdbx_description
1 polymer ?
#
loop_
_entity_poly.entity_id
_entity_poly.type
_entity_poly.pdbx_seq_one_letter_code
_entity_poly.pdbx_strand_id
1 'polypeptide(L)'
;MTMIRRLVALVGLCGVALVVNGQSLKESVTYYQGCESLKPSYEGESVHPSPILQPGKIGKAFLIERRLFGNLIGDPDFKGDSEAWLSIGQPAFVKEGGFADPNCVVITDKDYVRQAVLGLQEHTLYCFSVYARSAEGGSLELAVKSGANSKQFQSRPLAADYTRHKLSLVADGSSATITIKATSAQKVHVDAAQLEPGKSWPSAFWPQATTFSPVQWVDIPATTISPMKGSVAFWLKPQWLGEESTGGFSFFAAAKEFTAYKDQKNAISIGAYRRPGKHGWENGFNITFIDKSGGRYGYTPVEWDARFKPDEWLHWVVTWDIKPGGESYSCCYLNGQKAGDLKFLSDSIEPPAKAQMGYSGGAYADSVMDEFYLFSRPVTAQEAMELHSLRARLR
;
A
#
# COMPACT_ATOMS: atom_id res chain seq x y z
N MET A 1 21.45 -26.16 78.22
CA MET A 1 21.56 -24.69 78.24
C MET A 1 22.91 -24.31 77.67
N THR A 2 22.95 -23.18 76.96
CA THR A 2 24.14 -22.46 76.45
C THR A 2 24.62 -22.78 75.03
N MET A 3 24.13 -21.92 74.11
CA MET A 3 24.77 -21.32 72.92
C MET A 3 25.71 -22.13 72.01
N ILE A 4 25.24 -22.42 70.79
CA ILE A 4 26.10 -22.54 69.60
C ILE A 4 25.91 -21.27 68.76
N ARG A 5 27.01 -20.55 68.55
CA ARG A 5 27.10 -19.31 67.78
C ARG A 5 26.90 -19.58 66.28
N ARG A 6 26.05 -18.76 65.66
CA ARG A 6 25.84 -18.64 64.21
C ARG A 6 27.04 -17.95 63.56
N LEU A 7 27.55 -18.52 62.46
CA LEU A 7 28.32 -17.82 61.45
C LEU A 7 27.48 -17.87 60.17
N VAL A 8 26.74 -16.79 59.88
CA VAL A 8 26.05 -16.59 58.60
C VAL A 8 26.95 -15.71 57.75
N ALA A 9 27.45 -16.27 56.66
CA ALA A 9 28.20 -15.54 55.65
C ALA A 9 27.27 -14.52 54.98
N LEU A 10 27.72 -13.26 55.01
CA LEU A 10 27.11 -12.11 54.37
C LEU A 10 27.33 -12.23 52.86
N VAL A 11 26.38 -12.77 52.11
CA VAL A 11 26.34 -12.59 50.65
C VAL A 11 25.63 -11.26 50.40
N GLY A 12 26.41 -10.22 50.15
CA GLY A 12 25.92 -8.95 49.66
C GLY A 12 25.34 -9.10 48.26
N LEU A 13 24.04 -9.39 48.17
CA LEU A 13 23.27 -9.13 46.96
C LEU A 13 23.12 -7.60 46.84
N CYS A 14 23.98 -6.98 46.05
CA CYS A 14 23.63 -5.72 45.39
C CYS A 14 22.49 -6.00 44.42
N GLY A 15 21.26 -5.96 44.93
CA GLY A 15 20.07 -5.81 44.12
C GLY A 15 20.12 -4.45 43.45
N VAL A 16 20.69 -4.41 42.24
CA VAL A 16 20.33 -3.36 41.27
C VAL A 16 18.87 -3.60 40.93
N ALA A 17 17.98 -2.96 41.68
CA ALA A 17 16.61 -2.77 41.26
C ALA A 17 16.67 -1.87 40.02
N LEU A 18 16.86 -2.49 38.86
CA LEU A 18 16.47 -1.92 37.57
C LEU A 18 14.97 -1.74 37.68
N VAL A 19 14.54 -0.54 38.08
CA VAL A 19 13.17 -0.08 37.92
C VAL A 19 12.97 0.05 36.41
N VAL A 20 12.68 -1.07 35.76
CA VAL A 20 12.13 -1.10 34.41
C VAL A 20 10.67 -0.69 34.58
N ASN A 21 10.44 0.61 34.80
CA ASN A 21 9.15 1.24 34.49
C ASN A 21 9.03 1.33 32.95
N GLY A 22 9.18 0.19 32.29
CA GLY A 22 8.98 0.05 30.86
C GLY A 22 7.50 -0.06 30.62
N GLN A 23 6.89 1.04 30.16
CA GLN A 23 5.56 1.03 29.58
C GLN A 23 5.44 -0.15 28.61
N SER A 24 4.45 -1.02 28.81
CA SER A 24 4.23 -2.18 27.95
C SER A 24 4.03 -1.75 26.50
N LEU A 25 4.28 -2.67 25.56
CA LEU A 25 4.10 -2.38 24.13
C LEU A 25 2.71 -1.81 23.83
N LYS A 26 1.67 -2.41 24.42
CA LYS A 26 0.28 -1.97 24.32
C LYS A 26 0.07 -0.55 24.87
N GLU A 27 0.57 -0.29 26.07
CA GLU A 27 0.43 1.04 26.67
C GLU A 27 1.15 2.12 25.86
N SER A 28 2.18 1.77 25.09
CA SER A 28 2.92 2.72 24.26
C SER A 28 2.26 3.09 22.94
N VAL A 29 1.16 2.45 22.55
CA VAL A 29 0.42 2.78 21.31
C VAL A 29 -0.23 4.16 21.44
N THR A 30 0.12 5.08 20.54
CA THR A 30 -0.48 6.43 20.47
C THR A 30 -1.55 6.55 19.40
N TYR A 31 -1.51 5.69 18.38
CA TYR A 31 -2.49 5.62 17.32
C TYR A 31 -2.50 4.21 16.73
N TYR A 32 -3.68 3.72 16.38
CA TYR A 32 -3.87 2.41 15.78
C TYR A 32 -4.97 2.44 14.71
N GLN A 33 -4.62 2.09 13.47
CA GLN A 33 -5.57 1.95 12.38
C GLN A 33 -5.58 0.51 11.89
N GLY A 34 -6.64 -0.21 12.26
CA GLY A 34 -6.84 -1.60 11.87
C GLY A 34 -7.36 -1.81 10.45
N CYS A 35 -7.51 -0.75 9.66
CA CYS A 35 -7.86 -0.78 8.23
C CYS A 35 -9.13 -1.56 7.81
N GLU A 36 -10.00 -1.92 8.75
CA GLU A 36 -11.23 -2.70 8.48
C GLU A 36 -12.45 -1.85 8.12
N SER A 37 -12.35 -0.54 8.31
CA SER A 37 -13.45 0.40 8.10
C SER A 37 -12.94 1.70 7.48
N LEU A 38 -13.73 2.28 6.58
CA LEU A 38 -13.48 3.60 6.01
C LEU A 38 -13.93 4.73 6.96
N LYS A 39 -14.39 4.39 8.16
CA LYS A 39 -14.77 5.36 9.19
C LYS A 39 -13.53 5.76 10.00
N PRO A 40 -13.37 7.05 10.33
CA PRO A 40 -12.36 7.49 11.30
C PRO A 40 -12.54 6.76 12.65
N SER A 41 -11.42 6.37 13.25
CA SER A 41 -11.30 5.76 14.56
C SER A 41 -10.94 6.77 15.65
N TYR A 42 -10.33 7.90 15.28
CA TYR A 42 -9.87 8.96 16.19
C TYR A 42 -10.44 10.33 15.87
N GLU A 43 -10.49 11.20 16.88
CA GLU A 43 -10.77 12.62 16.68
C GLU A 43 -9.62 13.27 15.87
N GLY A 44 -9.98 14.06 14.85
CA GLY A 44 -9.02 14.69 13.95
C GLY A 44 -8.47 13.77 12.85
N GLU A 45 -8.87 12.49 12.84
CA GLU A 45 -8.57 11.58 11.72
C GLU A 45 -9.53 11.80 10.56
N SER A 46 -8.99 11.75 9.34
CA SER A 46 -9.78 11.78 8.10
C SER A 46 -9.35 10.62 7.21
N VAL A 47 -10.27 9.69 6.99
CA VAL A 47 -10.11 8.68 5.95
C VAL A 47 -10.70 9.27 4.68
N HIS A 48 -9.85 9.56 3.69
CA HIS A 48 -10.35 10.06 2.41
C HIS A 48 -11.33 9.04 1.81
N PRO A 49 -12.33 9.45 1.00
CA PRO A 49 -13.41 8.56 0.52
C PRO A 49 -12.94 7.52 -0.51
N SER A 50 -11.65 7.48 -0.82
CA SER A 50 -11.07 6.73 -1.91
C SER A 50 -10.56 5.32 -1.58
N PRO A 51 -10.05 4.98 -0.37
CA PRO A 51 -9.58 3.63 -0.05
C PRO A 51 -10.71 2.62 -0.20
N ILE A 52 -10.35 1.43 -0.64
CA ILE A 52 -11.28 0.30 -0.79
C ILE A 52 -10.84 -0.77 0.19
N LEU A 53 -11.81 -1.43 0.81
CA LEU A 53 -11.52 -2.56 1.68
C LEU A 53 -11.26 -3.81 0.83
N GLN A 54 -10.12 -4.47 1.07
CA GLN A 54 -9.78 -5.76 0.49
C GLN A 54 -9.51 -6.79 1.60
N PRO A 55 -9.45 -8.10 1.28
CA PRO A 55 -8.95 -9.10 2.22
C PRO A 55 -7.56 -8.71 2.75
N GLY A 56 -7.46 -8.56 4.07
CA GLY A 56 -6.25 -8.14 4.76
C GLY A 56 -5.37 -9.30 5.20
N LYS A 57 -4.30 -8.95 5.92
CA LYS A 57 -3.50 -9.90 6.69
C LYS A 57 -4.33 -10.41 7.87
N ILE A 58 -5.11 -9.52 8.49
CA ILE A 58 -6.06 -9.79 9.56
C ILE A 58 -7.41 -9.17 9.17
N GLY A 59 -8.36 -9.98 8.70
CA GLY A 59 -9.69 -9.49 8.33
C GLY A 59 -9.68 -8.68 7.02
N LYS A 60 -9.90 -7.37 7.12
CA LYS A 60 -9.93 -6.44 5.97
C LYS A 60 -8.83 -5.39 6.10
N ALA A 61 -8.33 -4.92 4.97
CA ALA A 61 -7.25 -3.96 4.87
C ALA A 61 -7.56 -2.85 3.86
N PHE A 62 -6.81 -1.75 3.95
CA PHE A 62 -6.91 -0.66 2.99
C PHE A 62 -6.10 -0.99 1.76
N LEU A 63 -6.75 -0.99 0.61
CA LEU A 63 -6.07 -0.83 -0.65
C LEU A 63 -5.69 0.64 -0.82
N ILE A 64 -4.39 0.89 -0.98
CA ILE A 64 -3.80 2.21 -1.19
C ILE A 64 -3.10 2.21 -2.54
N GLU A 65 -3.74 2.79 -3.54
CA GLU A 65 -3.37 2.78 -4.95
C GLU A 65 -3.38 4.21 -5.53
N ARG A 66 -2.55 4.40 -6.54
CA ARG A 66 -2.65 5.49 -7.51
C ARG A 66 -4.00 5.39 -8.21
N ARG A 67 -4.56 6.53 -8.57
CA ARG A 67 -5.65 6.62 -9.56
C ARG A 67 -5.14 7.04 -10.93
N LEU A 68 -5.78 6.49 -11.94
CA LEU A 68 -5.45 6.68 -13.35
C LEU A 68 -5.29 8.14 -13.75
N PHE A 69 -4.18 8.44 -14.43
CA PHE A 69 -3.95 9.73 -15.08
C PHE A 69 -4.69 9.84 -16.42
N GLY A 70 -5.22 8.72 -16.93
CA GLY A 70 -6.02 8.65 -18.15
C GLY A 70 -6.35 7.20 -18.47
N ASN A 71 -7.62 6.83 -18.31
CA ASN A 71 -8.10 5.54 -18.77
C ASN A 71 -8.26 5.57 -20.29
N LEU A 72 -7.63 4.64 -21.01
CA LEU A 72 -7.73 4.56 -22.47
C LEU A 72 -9.00 3.83 -22.94
N ILE A 73 -9.76 3.24 -22.01
CA ILE A 73 -11.04 2.62 -22.27
C ILE A 73 -12.13 3.69 -22.33
N GLY A 74 -12.85 3.77 -23.45
CA GLY A 74 -14.05 4.59 -23.56
C GLY A 74 -15.25 3.91 -22.90
N ASP A 75 -16.11 4.68 -22.24
CA ASP A 75 -17.26 4.20 -21.45
C ASP A 75 -16.90 3.04 -20.51
N PRO A 76 -15.96 3.28 -19.60
CA PRO A 76 -15.36 2.21 -18.79
C PRO A 76 -16.29 1.67 -17.70
N ASP A 77 -17.38 2.38 -17.39
CA ASP A 77 -18.45 2.03 -16.46
C ASP A 77 -19.73 1.55 -17.16
N PHE A 78 -19.66 1.29 -18.48
CA PHE A 78 -20.74 0.67 -19.26
C PHE A 78 -22.09 1.37 -19.11
N LYS A 79 -22.14 2.71 -19.21
CA LYS A 79 -23.40 3.46 -19.13
C LYS A 79 -24.35 3.09 -20.26
N GLY A 80 -23.82 2.54 -21.35
CA GLY A 80 -24.61 2.11 -22.51
C GLY A 80 -25.04 3.27 -23.42
N ASP A 81 -24.64 4.49 -23.08
CA ASP A 81 -24.94 5.70 -23.85
C ASP A 81 -23.87 5.98 -24.93
N SER A 82 -22.86 5.12 -25.07
CA SER A 82 -21.75 5.30 -26.00
C SER A 82 -21.64 4.18 -27.03
N GLU A 83 -21.18 4.51 -28.24
CA GLU A 83 -20.75 3.52 -29.25
C GLU A 83 -19.34 2.96 -28.96
N ALA A 84 -18.80 3.18 -27.77
CA ALA A 84 -17.42 2.82 -27.45
C ALA A 84 -17.21 1.30 -27.40
N TRP A 85 -18.28 0.52 -27.13
CA TRP A 85 -18.26 -0.93 -27.09
C TRP A 85 -19.04 -1.55 -28.26
N LEU A 86 -18.36 -2.35 -29.07
CA LEU A 86 -18.99 -3.26 -30.02
C LEU A 86 -19.55 -4.47 -29.26
N SER A 87 -20.86 -4.64 -29.33
CA SER A 87 -21.58 -5.76 -28.73
C SER A 87 -21.78 -6.90 -29.73
N ILE A 88 -21.45 -8.12 -29.33
CA ILE A 88 -21.74 -9.34 -30.09
C ILE A 88 -22.59 -10.25 -29.21
N GLY A 89 -23.66 -10.80 -29.78
CA GLY A 89 -24.71 -11.45 -29.00
C GLY A 89 -25.76 -10.44 -28.54
N GLN A 90 -26.20 -10.54 -27.30
CA GLN A 90 -27.16 -9.64 -26.65
C GLN A 90 -26.70 -9.29 -25.22
N PRO A 91 -25.49 -8.70 -25.04
CA PRO A 91 -25.06 -8.21 -23.73
C PRO A 91 -26.07 -7.19 -23.19
N ALA A 92 -26.38 -7.26 -21.90
CA ALA A 92 -27.32 -6.35 -21.26
C ALA A 92 -26.58 -5.27 -20.47
N PHE A 93 -26.69 -4.02 -20.90
CA PHE A 93 -26.22 -2.85 -20.14
C PHE A 93 -27.27 -2.49 -19.10
N VAL A 94 -26.93 -2.63 -17.83
CA VAL A 94 -27.87 -2.46 -16.72
C VAL A 94 -27.47 -1.25 -15.89
N LYS A 95 -28.47 -0.49 -15.43
CA LYS A 95 -28.26 0.73 -14.65
C LYS A 95 -28.05 0.51 -13.15
N GLU A 96 -28.15 -0.73 -12.70
CA GLU A 96 -27.96 -1.13 -11.31
C GLU A 96 -27.19 -2.46 -11.25
N GLY A 97 -26.20 -2.53 -10.36
CA GLY A 97 -25.42 -3.74 -10.10
C GLY A 97 -23.92 -3.65 -10.38
N GLY A 98 -23.40 -2.48 -10.76
CA GLY A 98 -21.98 -2.18 -10.92
C GLY A 98 -21.17 -2.11 -9.62
N PHE A 99 -19.84 -2.00 -9.77
CA PHE A 99 -18.87 -1.96 -8.68
C PHE A 99 -18.63 -0.54 -8.17
N ALA A 100 -18.38 0.41 -9.08
CA ALA A 100 -17.99 1.77 -8.73
C ALA A 100 -19.07 2.81 -9.04
N ASP A 101 -19.81 2.57 -10.11
CA ASP A 101 -21.03 3.27 -10.52
C ASP A 101 -22.15 2.22 -10.53
N PRO A 102 -23.44 2.57 -10.37
CA PRO A 102 -24.49 1.56 -10.44
C PRO A 102 -24.57 0.85 -11.81
N ASN A 103 -24.04 1.45 -12.89
CA ASN A 103 -24.02 0.84 -14.23
C ASN A 103 -23.05 -0.35 -14.35
N CYS A 104 -23.40 -1.35 -15.17
CA CYS A 104 -22.48 -2.42 -15.59
C CYS A 104 -23.00 -3.14 -16.85
N VAL A 105 -22.19 -4.02 -17.43
CA VAL A 105 -22.61 -4.94 -18.49
C VAL A 105 -22.78 -6.36 -17.95
N VAL A 106 -23.85 -7.03 -18.37
CA VAL A 106 -24.12 -8.43 -18.07
C VAL A 106 -23.96 -9.27 -19.34
N ILE A 107 -23.11 -10.29 -19.25
CA ILE A 107 -22.78 -11.19 -20.37
C ILE A 107 -22.94 -12.66 -19.99
N THR A 108 -23.21 -13.50 -20.98
CA THR A 108 -23.22 -14.96 -20.92
C THR A 108 -22.23 -15.55 -21.95
N ASP A 109 -22.10 -16.87 -22.04
CA ASP A 109 -21.25 -17.56 -23.03
C ASP A 109 -21.58 -17.25 -24.50
N LYS A 110 -22.76 -16.66 -24.76
CA LYS A 110 -23.20 -16.22 -26.08
C LYS A 110 -22.82 -14.77 -26.39
N ASP A 111 -22.31 -14.04 -25.41
CA ASP A 111 -22.10 -12.61 -25.48
C ASP A 111 -20.62 -12.25 -25.31
N TYR A 112 -20.19 -11.20 -25.98
CA TYR A 112 -18.95 -10.51 -25.66
C TYR A 112 -19.00 -9.05 -26.08
N VAL A 113 -18.21 -8.23 -25.40
CA VAL A 113 -18.01 -6.82 -25.76
C VAL A 113 -16.57 -6.61 -26.20
N ARG A 114 -16.38 -5.73 -27.18
CA ARG A 114 -15.08 -5.44 -27.79
C ARG A 114 -14.92 -3.94 -27.99
N GLN A 115 -13.71 -3.44 -27.79
CA GLN A 115 -13.37 -2.04 -28.08
C GLN A 115 -12.05 -1.97 -28.83
N ALA A 116 -11.98 -1.10 -29.84
CA ALA A 116 -10.72 -0.66 -30.42
C ALA A 116 -10.18 0.51 -29.59
N VAL A 117 -8.95 0.39 -29.14
CA VAL A 117 -8.24 1.43 -28.40
C VAL A 117 -7.11 1.95 -29.28
N LEU A 118 -7.04 3.27 -29.44
CA LEU A 118 -6.05 3.94 -30.29
C LEU A 118 -5.04 4.73 -29.43
N GLY A 119 -3.93 5.15 -30.03
CA GLY A 119 -2.94 5.99 -29.37
C GLY A 119 -2.06 5.26 -28.36
N LEU A 120 -1.87 3.95 -28.53
CA LEU A 120 -0.89 3.21 -27.75
C LEU A 120 0.53 3.60 -28.18
N GLN A 121 1.46 3.54 -27.23
CA GLN A 121 2.89 3.68 -27.47
C GLN A 121 3.47 2.29 -27.71
N GLU A 122 4.17 2.11 -28.84
CA GLU A 122 4.86 0.86 -29.14
C GLU A 122 5.93 0.55 -28.10
N HIS A 123 6.11 -0.74 -27.80
CA HIS A 123 7.04 -1.25 -26.78
C HIS A 123 6.76 -0.78 -25.34
N THR A 124 5.62 -0.13 -25.11
CA THR A 124 5.16 0.22 -23.77
C THR A 124 4.36 -0.93 -23.16
N LEU A 125 4.65 -1.26 -21.90
CA LEU A 125 3.85 -2.18 -21.09
C LEU A 125 2.49 -1.56 -20.77
N TYR A 126 1.42 -2.33 -20.88
CA TYR A 126 0.07 -1.93 -20.50
C TYR A 126 -0.56 -2.96 -19.57
N CYS A 127 -1.34 -2.48 -18.59
CA CYS A 127 -2.21 -3.31 -17.76
C CYS A 127 -3.67 -3.04 -18.13
N PHE A 128 -4.35 -4.06 -18.63
CA PHE A 128 -5.81 -4.09 -18.77
C PHE A 128 -6.42 -4.71 -17.52
N SER A 129 -7.50 -4.13 -16.99
CA SER A 129 -8.26 -4.72 -15.88
C SER A 129 -9.75 -4.42 -15.94
N VAL A 130 -10.53 -5.28 -15.31
CA VAL A 130 -11.97 -5.10 -15.08
C VAL A 130 -12.32 -5.59 -13.69
N TYR A 131 -13.47 -5.17 -13.17
CA TYR A 131 -14.12 -5.83 -12.05
C TYR A 131 -15.22 -6.75 -12.55
N ALA A 132 -15.27 -7.97 -12.05
CA ALA A 132 -16.33 -8.90 -12.41
C ALA A 132 -16.84 -9.73 -11.22
N ARG A 133 -18.10 -10.14 -11.30
CA ARG A 133 -18.73 -11.06 -10.36
C ARG A 133 -19.73 -11.98 -11.05
N SER A 134 -20.02 -13.10 -10.40
CA SER A 134 -21.15 -13.96 -10.76
C SER A 134 -21.70 -14.64 -9.51
N ALA A 135 -22.95 -14.36 -9.17
CA ALA A 135 -23.62 -15.01 -8.05
C ALA A 135 -23.79 -16.53 -8.25
N GLU A 136 -23.76 -16.99 -9.51
CA GLU A 136 -24.01 -18.37 -9.92
C GLU A 136 -22.71 -19.11 -10.29
N GLY A 137 -21.53 -18.51 -10.06
CA GLY A 137 -20.24 -19.15 -10.32
C GLY A 137 -19.83 -19.17 -11.80
N GLY A 138 -20.23 -18.15 -12.58
CA GLY A 138 -19.81 -17.97 -13.96
C GLY A 138 -18.30 -17.74 -14.14
N SER A 139 -17.85 -17.68 -15.39
CA SER A 139 -16.44 -17.59 -15.75
C SER A 139 -16.17 -16.53 -16.81
N LEU A 140 -15.02 -15.87 -16.70
CA LEU A 140 -14.64 -14.72 -17.52
C LEU A 140 -13.30 -14.93 -18.21
N GLU A 141 -13.23 -14.48 -19.46
CA GLU A 141 -12.04 -14.39 -20.28
C GLU A 141 -11.79 -12.94 -20.71
N LEU A 142 -10.54 -12.50 -20.59
CA LEU A 142 -10.09 -11.19 -21.05
C LEU A 142 -9.05 -11.40 -22.15
N ALA A 143 -9.15 -10.67 -23.25
CA ALA A 143 -8.14 -10.71 -24.30
C ALA A 143 -7.74 -9.31 -24.73
N VAL A 144 -6.46 -9.13 -25.00
CA VAL A 144 -5.92 -7.94 -25.62
C VAL A 144 -5.03 -8.33 -26.79
N LYS A 145 -5.23 -7.68 -27.93
CA LYS A 145 -4.42 -7.86 -29.14
C LYS A 145 -3.92 -6.51 -29.64
N SER A 146 -2.61 -6.35 -29.77
CA SER A 146 -1.93 -5.17 -30.31
C SER A 146 -0.87 -5.65 -31.30
N GLY A 147 -0.99 -5.29 -32.58
CA GLY A 147 -0.07 -5.79 -33.61
C GLY A 147 -0.04 -7.32 -33.69
N ALA A 148 1.16 -7.91 -33.67
CA ALA A 148 1.37 -9.35 -33.61
C ALA A 148 1.21 -9.90 -32.17
N ASN A 149 1.33 -9.05 -31.15
CA ASN A 149 1.16 -9.45 -29.76
C ASN A 149 -0.31 -9.68 -29.42
N SER A 150 -0.59 -10.84 -28.84
CA SER A 150 -1.88 -11.15 -28.21
C SER A 150 -1.64 -11.79 -26.87
N LYS A 151 -2.41 -11.36 -25.88
CA LYS A 151 -2.48 -12.01 -24.58
C LYS A 151 -3.94 -12.28 -24.24
N GLN A 152 -4.16 -13.44 -23.65
CA GLN A 152 -5.46 -13.91 -23.22
C GLN A 152 -5.33 -14.41 -21.79
N PHE A 153 -6.24 -13.95 -20.94
CA PHE A 153 -6.39 -14.41 -19.59
C PHE A 153 -7.14 -15.73 -19.63
N GLN A 154 -6.56 -16.78 -19.06
CA GLN A 154 -7.23 -18.07 -18.96
C GLN A 154 -8.51 -17.92 -18.13
N SER A 155 -9.61 -18.46 -18.64
CA SER A 155 -10.91 -18.47 -17.97
C SER A 155 -10.79 -18.90 -16.50
N ARG A 156 -11.39 -18.14 -15.59
CA ARG A 156 -11.48 -18.47 -14.16
C ARG A 156 -12.91 -18.35 -13.64
N PRO A 157 -13.33 -19.22 -12.71
CA PRO A 157 -14.55 -19.02 -11.94
C PRO A 157 -14.53 -17.69 -11.20
N LEU A 158 -15.68 -17.02 -11.17
CA LEU A 158 -15.89 -15.75 -10.48
C LEU A 158 -16.47 -15.96 -9.08
N ALA A 159 -16.16 -15.03 -8.19
CA ALA A 159 -16.80 -14.93 -6.89
C ALA A 159 -18.20 -14.28 -7.01
N ALA A 160 -19.00 -14.42 -5.95
CA ALA A 160 -20.29 -13.74 -5.83
C ALA A 160 -20.13 -12.22 -5.72
N ASP A 161 -19.07 -11.77 -5.05
CA ASP A 161 -18.67 -10.38 -4.94
C ASP A 161 -17.71 -9.97 -6.08
N TYR A 162 -17.65 -8.68 -6.37
CA TYR A 162 -16.73 -8.13 -7.37
C TYR A 162 -15.28 -8.39 -7.00
N THR A 163 -14.57 -9.09 -7.89
CA THR A 163 -13.13 -9.25 -7.86
C THR A 163 -12.49 -8.57 -9.07
N ARG A 164 -11.28 -8.05 -8.89
CA ARG A 164 -10.52 -7.45 -9.99
C ARG A 164 -9.81 -8.54 -10.81
N HIS A 165 -9.92 -8.47 -12.13
CA HIS A 165 -9.25 -9.33 -13.10
C HIS A 165 -8.32 -8.48 -13.96
N LYS A 166 -7.12 -8.98 -14.27
CA LYS A 166 -6.10 -8.21 -15.00
C LYS A 166 -5.35 -9.02 -16.04
N LEU A 167 -4.83 -8.32 -17.03
CA LEU A 167 -3.98 -8.83 -18.11
C LEU A 167 -2.94 -7.76 -18.47
N SER A 168 -1.66 -8.14 -18.53
CA SER A 168 -0.58 -7.21 -18.87
C SER A 168 0.09 -7.59 -20.18
N LEU A 169 0.23 -6.66 -21.11
CA LEU A 169 0.87 -6.87 -22.43
C LEU A 169 1.87 -5.77 -22.75
N VAL A 170 2.84 -6.05 -23.61
CA VAL A 170 3.66 -5.02 -24.26
C VAL A 170 3.02 -4.73 -25.61
N ALA A 171 2.68 -3.47 -25.87
CA ALA A 171 2.07 -3.06 -27.14
C ALA A 171 3.08 -3.21 -28.29
N ASP A 172 2.60 -3.74 -29.42
CA ASP A 172 3.36 -3.97 -30.66
C ASP A 172 2.77 -3.17 -31.83
N GLY A 173 1.96 -2.17 -31.50
CA GLY A 173 1.42 -1.22 -32.45
C GLY A 173 0.72 -0.08 -31.73
N SER A 174 0.35 0.96 -32.47
CA SER A 174 -0.32 2.15 -31.95
C SER A 174 -1.81 1.96 -31.59
N SER A 175 -2.32 0.73 -31.69
CA SER A 175 -3.68 0.37 -31.35
C SER A 175 -3.77 -1.02 -30.73
N ALA A 176 -4.86 -1.26 -30.01
CA ALA A 176 -5.23 -2.58 -29.54
C ALA A 176 -6.72 -2.85 -29.73
N THR A 177 -7.06 -4.13 -29.77
CA THR A 177 -8.40 -4.62 -29.50
C THR A 177 -8.44 -5.14 -28.08
N ILE A 178 -9.44 -4.71 -27.31
CA ILE A 178 -9.81 -5.29 -26.01
C ILE A 178 -11.06 -6.15 -26.21
N THR A 179 -11.11 -7.33 -25.60
CA THR A 179 -12.28 -8.22 -25.62
C THR A 179 -12.56 -8.74 -24.21
N ILE A 180 -13.83 -8.67 -23.81
CA ILE A 180 -14.34 -9.18 -22.54
C ILE A 180 -15.43 -10.18 -22.89
N LYS A 181 -15.26 -11.43 -22.47
CA LYS A 181 -16.15 -12.54 -22.84
C LYS A 181 -16.44 -13.42 -21.63
N ALA A 182 -17.71 -13.81 -21.46
CA ALA A 182 -18.03 -14.89 -20.54
C ALA A 182 -17.81 -16.24 -21.24
N THR A 183 -17.33 -17.22 -20.50
CA THR A 183 -17.04 -18.57 -21.01
C THR A 183 -17.98 -19.63 -20.48
N SER A 184 -19.04 -19.20 -19.78
CA SER A 184 -20.07 -20.06 -19.19
C SER A 184 -21.45 -19.44 -19.36
N ALA A 185 -22.49 -20.26 -19.37
CA ALA A 185 -23.87 -19.81 -19.54
C ALA A 185 -24.40 -18.93 -18.38
N GLN A 186 -23.78 -19.00 -17.20
CA GLN A 186 -24.14 -18.17 -16.05
C GLN A 186 -23.89 -16.68 -16.33
N LYS A 187 -24.74 -15.83 -15.74
CA LYS A 187 -24.60 -14.38 -15.86
C LYS A 187 -23.31 -13.90 -15.20
N VAL A 188 -22.55 -13.11 -15.94
CA VAL A 188 -21.35 -12.44 -15.46
C VAL A 188 -21.59 -10.94 -15.55
N HIS A 189 -21.47 -10.26 -14.41
CA HIS A 189 -21.50 -8.80 -14.35
C HIS A 189 -20.07 -8.29 -14.48
N VAL A 190 -19.84 -7.33 -15.37
CA VAL A 190 -18.55 -6.68 -15.60
C VAL A 190 -18.71 -5.17 -15.51
N ASP A 191 -17.81 -4.53 -14.78
CA ASP A 191 -17.74 -3.09 -14.61
C ASP A 191 -16.28 -2.62 -14.56
N ALA A 192 -16.07 -1.31 -14.59
CA ALA A 192 -14.82 -0.65 -14.25
C ALA A 192 -13.64 -1.11 -15.12
N ALA A 193 -13.82 -1.11 -16.44
CA ALA A 193 -12.81 -1.50 -17.41
C ALA A 193 -11.73 -0.43 -17.57
N GLN A 194 -10.45 -0.82 -17.49
CA GLN A 194 -9.32 0.10 -17.52
C GLN A 194 -8.14 -0.43 -18.31
N LEU A 195 -7.46 0.45 -19.06
CA LEU A 195 -6.20 0.15 -19.73
C LEU A 195 -5.18 1.24 -19.42
N GLU A 196 -4.04 0.83 -18.85
CA GLU A 196 -3.07 1.75 -18.26
C GLU A 196 -1.65 1.52 -18.80
N PRO A 197 -0.93 2.58 -19.22
CA PRO A 197 0.46 2.46 -19.67
C PRO A 197 1.45 2.36 -18.50
N GLY A 198 2.58 1.73 -18.76
CA GLY A 198 3.80 1.74 -17.95
C GLY A 198 3.85 0.75 -16.78
N LYS A 199 2.92 -0.21 -16.67
CA LYS A 199 2.83 -1.13 -15.53
C LYS A 199 2.07 -2.41 -15.85
N SER A 200 2.30 -3.47 -15.06
CA SER A 200 1.60 -4.75 -15.14
C SER A 200 0.50 -4.93 -14.10
N TRP A 201 0.32 -3.97 -13.20
CA TRP A 201 -0.72 -3.99 -12.19
C TRP A 201 -1.68 -2.80 -12.36
N PRO A 202 -2.98 -2.99 -12.08
CA PRO A 202 -3.99 -1.96 -12.27
C PRO A 202 -4.11 -1.06 -11.04
N SER A 203 -4.34 0.22 -11.27
CA SER A 203 -4.78 1.21 -10.29
C SER A 203 -6.22 0.98 -9.85
N ALA A 204 -6.64 1.68 -8.79
CA ALA A 204 -8.03 1.69 -8.39
C ALA A 204 -8.89 2.34 -9.46
N PHE A 205 -10.07 1.74 -9.71
CA PHE A 205 -11.00 2.32 -10.66
C PHE A 205 -11.46 3.71 -10.22
N TRP A 206 -11.49 4.63 -11.17
CA TRP A 206 -12.05 5.95 -10.97
C TRP A 206 -12.77 6.41 -12.25
N PRO A 207 -14.09 6.62 -12.20
CA PRO A 207 -14.89 6.87 -13.40
C PRO A 207 -14.62 8.24 -14.03
N GLN A 208 -14.02 9.19 -13.30
CA GLN A 208 -13.78 10.54 -13.78
C GLN A 208 -12.29 10.77 -14.06
N ALA A 209 -11.93 11.05 -15.32
CA ALA A 209 -10.63 11.65 -15.61
C ALA A 209 -10.53 12.99 -14.87
N THR A 210 -9.70 13.05 -13.85
CA THR A 210 -9.47 14.26 -13.05
C THR A 210 -8.08 14.79 -13.37
N THR A 211 -7.91 16.11 -13.37
CA THR A 211 -6.61 16.76 -13.62
C THR A 211 -5.57 16.47 -12.53
N PHE A 212 -6.02 15.95 -11.38
CA PHE A 212 -5.18 15.49 -10.28
C PHE A 212 -5.58 14.06 -9.93
N SER A 213 -4.64 13.13 -9.90
CA SER A 213 -4.87 11.77 -9.38
C SER A 213 -5.40 11.88 -7.95
N PRO A 214 -6.66 11.52 -7.65
CA PRO A 214 -7.08 11.43 -6.27
C PRO A 214 -6.28 10.29 -5.65
N VAL A 215 -5.51 10.57 -4.61
CA VAL A 215 -4.70 9.54 -3.96
C VAL A 215 -5.41 9.07 -2.70
N GLN A 216 -5.11 7.84 -2.30
CA GLN A 216 -5.69 7.21 -1.12
C GLN A 216 -4.76 7.46 0.05
N TRP A 217 -5.24 8.14 1.09
CA TRP A 217 -4.51 8.30 2.34
C TRP A 217 -5.46 8.48 3.53
N VAL A 218 -4.88 8.35 4.71
CA VAL A 218 -5.52 8.64 5.99
C VAL A 218 -4.72 9.76 6.65
N ASP A 219 -5.39 10.86 6.97
CA ASP A 219 -4.80 11.91 7.80
C ASP A 219 -4.79 11.42 9.26
N ILE A 220 -3.60 11.41 9.85
CA ILE A 220 -3.37 11.00 11.23
C ILE A 220 -3.25 12.27 12.09
N PRO A 221 -3.89 12.32 13.28
CA PRO A 221 -3.71 13.43 14.19
C PRO A 221 -2.23 13.60 14.57
N ALA A 222 -1.63 14.73 14.21
CA ALA A 222 -0.19 14.97 14.40
C ALA A 222 0.23 14.90 15.88
N THR A 223 -0.70 15.13 16.81
CA THR A 223 -0.51 15.00 18.26
C THR A 223 -0.16 13.57 18.71
N THR A 224 -0.43 12.57 17.89
CA THR A 224 -0.08 11.16 18.16
C THR A 224 1.38 10.84 17.89
N ILE A 225 2.13 11.77 17.27
CA ILE A 225 3.51 11.56 16.83
C ILE A 225 4.46 12.35 17.72
N SER A 226 5.44 11.65 18.29
CA SER A 226 6.58 12.30 18.92
C SER A 226 7.74 12.36 17.91
N PRO A 227 8.15 13.58 17.48
CA PRO A 227 9.23 13.72 16.50
C PRO A 227 10.58 13.26 17.05
N MET A 228 10.74 13.26 18.37
CA MET A 228 12.01 12.97 19.02
C MET A 228 12.21 11.48 19.29
N LYS A 229 11.14 10.72 19.52
CA LYS A 229 11.27 9.28 19.78
C LYS A 229 9.97 8.57 19.42
N GLY A 230 10.05 7.37 18.90
CA GLY A 230 8.84 6.64 18.54
C GLY A 230 9.11 5.45 17.66
N SER A 231 8.02 4.82 17.26
CA SER A 231 8.04 3.79 16.23
C SER A 231 6.76 3.82 15.41
N VAL A 232 6.84 3.30 14.19
CA VAL A 232 5.70 2.98 13.35
C VAL A 232 5.80 1.52 12.94
N ALA A 233 4.69 0.80 12.98
CA ALA A 233 4.61 -0.57 12.51
C ALA A 233 3.38 -0.77 11.62
N PHE A 234 3.50 -1.56 10.55
CA PHE A 234 2.38 -1.88 9.68
C PHE A 234 2.66 -3.12 8.84
N TRP A 235 1.59 -3.77 8.39
CA TRP A 235 1.67 -4.79 7.35
C TRP A 235 1.43 -4.16 5.97
N LEU A 236 2.16 -4.65 4.98
CA LEU A 236 2.08 -4.20 3.61
C LEU A 236 2.15 -5.38 2.65
N LYS A 237 1.30 -5.37 1.64
CA LYS A 237 1.33 -6.31 0.52
C LYS A 237 1.44 -5.54 -0.80
N PRO A 238 2.66 -5.21 -1.24
CA PRO A 238 2.87 -4.48 -2.50
C PRO A 238 2.76 -5.41 -3.71
N GLN A 239 2.12 -4.93 -4.79
CA GLN A 239 1.93 -5.71 -6.03
C GLN A 239 3.10 -5.55 -7.03
N TRP A 240 4.06 -4.67 -6.74
CA TRP A 240 4.98 -4.10 -7.74
C TRP A 240 6.46 -4.29 -7.41
N LEU A 241 6.82 -5.14 -6.45
CA LEU A 241 8.22 -5.44 -6.14
C LEU A 241 8.91 -6.12 -7.34
N GLY A 242 9.41 -5.32 -8.29
CA GLY A 242 10.05 -5.71 -9.56
C GLY A 242 10.46 -4.49 -10.41
N GLU A 243 10.61 -4.69 -11.73
CA GLU A 243 11.11 -3.69 -12.70
C GLU A 243 10.21 -2.46 -12.93
N GLU A 244 9.02 -2.45 -12.33
CA GLU A 244 7.99 -1.45 -12.57
C GLU A 244 8.08 -0.35 -11.53
N SER A 245 8.59 0.80 -11.95
CA SER A 245 8.92 1.91 -11.05
C SER A 245 7.70 2.38 -10.25
N THR A 246 7.80 2.35 -8.93
CA THR A 246 7.08 3.31 -8.09
C THR A 246 7.99 4.52 -7.90
N GLY A 247 7.59 5.67 -8.47
CA GLY A 247 8.23 6.95 -8.15
C GLY A 247 8.15 7.16 -6.64
N GLY A 248 9.22 7.72 -6.04
CA GLY A 248 9.44 7.74 -4.59
C GLY A 248 8.15 7.99 -3.83
N PHE A 249 7.78 7.06 -2.95
CA PHE A 249 6.53 7.07 -2.20
C PHE A 249 6.78 7.16 -0.69
N SER A 250 5.75 7.52 0.07
CA SER A 250 5.75 7.39 1.54
C SER A 250 4.55 6.58 2.00
N PHE A 251 4.79 5.46 2.68
CA PHE A 251 3.78 4.72 3.44
C PHE A 251 3.34 5.51 4.67
N PHE A 252 4.26 6.28 5.24
CA PHE A 252 4.05 7.17 6.37
C PHE A 252 4.85 8.45 6.16
N ALA A 253 4.21 9.59 6.41
CA ALA A 253 4.89 10.87 6.45
C ALA A 253 4.32 11.75 7.56
N ALA A 254 5.20 12.43 8.29
CA ALA A 254 4.88 13.46 9.25
C ALA A 254 5.62 14.74 8.84
N ALA A 255 4.90 15.85 8.70
CA ALA A 255 5.44 17.08 8.12
C ALA A 255 4.82 18.33 8.76
N LYS A 256 5.48 19.47 8.58
CA LYS A 256 4.88 20.78 8.87
C LYS A 256 3.81 21.14 7.82
N GLU A 257 4.09 20.79 6.58
CA GLU A 257 3.20 20.99 5.45
C GLU A 257 3.49 19.94 4.38
N PHE A 258 2.44 19.46 3.71
CA PHE A 258 2.58 18.61 2.54
C PHE A 258 2.51 19.49 1.29
N THR A 259 3.66 19.72 0.67
CA THR A 259 3.82 20.44 -0.60
C THR A 259 4.16 19.47 -1.73
N ALA A 260 4.05 19.91 -2.98
CA ALA A 260 4.38 19.07 -4.13
C ALA A 260 5.89 18.75 -4.17
N TYR A 261 6.23 17.46 -4.18
CA TYR A 261 7.50 16.72 -4.44
C TYR A 261 8.88 17.31 -4.05
N LYS A 262 9.13 18.61 -4.16
CA LYS A 262 10.45 19.24 -3.97
C LYS A 262 10.58 20.06 -2.68
N ASP A 263 9.48 20.57 -2.14
CA ASP A 263 9.49 21.41 -0.94
C ASP A 263 8.99 20.69 0.31
N GLN A 264 8.96 19.35 0.29
CA GLN A 264 8.42 18.57 1.40
C GLN A 264 9.26 18.78 2.66
N LYS A 265 8.73 19.58 3.60
CA LYS A 265 9.26 19.76 4.96
C LYS A 265 8.84 18.59 5.85
N ASN A 266 9.13 17.37 5.40
CA ASN A 266 8.85 16.15 6.15
C ASN A 266 9.79 16.09 7.35
N ALA A 267 9.23 16.05 8.55
CA ALA A 267 9.98 15.71 9.75
C ALA A 267 10.45 14.24 9.72
N ILE A 268 9.54 13.34 9.29
CA ILE A 268 9.77 11.90 9.18
C ILE A 268 9.07 11.39 7.92
N SER A 269 9.73 10.56 7.12
CA SER A 269 9.13 9.89 5.97
C SER A 269 9.69 8.48 5.80
N ILE A 270 8.81 7.53 5.52
CA ILE A 270 9.15 6.13 5.24
C ILE A 270 8.41 5.72 3.97
N GLY A 271 9.14 5.25 2.98
CA GLY A 271 8.55 4.54 1.83
C GLY A 271 9.60 4.05 0.86
N ALA A 272 9.23 3.62 -0.34
CA ALA A 272 10.22 3.15 -1.28
C ALA A 272 10.85 4.30 -2.05
N TYR A 273 12.07 4.00 -2.43
CA TYR A 273 12.93 4.83 -3.17
C TYR A 273 13.57 4.00 -4.26
N ARG A 274 13.51 4.53 -5.47
CA ARG A 274 14.19 3.94 -6.62
C ARG A 274 15.69 4.04 -6.39
N ARG A 275 16.37 2.90 -6.25
CA ARG A 275 17.84 2.87 -6.32
C ARG A 275 18.29 2.76 -7.78
N PRO A 276 19.17 3.65 -8.26
CA PRO A 276 19.87 3.42 -9.52
C PRO A 276 20.88 2.28 -9.31
N GLY A 277 20.47 1.04 -9.63
CA GLY A 277 21.32 -0.15 -9.56
C GLY A 277 22.03 -0.46 -10.88
N LYS A 278 23.13 -1.23 -10.81
CA LYS A 278 23.94 -1.68 -11.98
C LYS A 278 23.26 -2.75 -12.83
N HIS A 279 22.20 -3.39 -12.32
CA HIS A 279 21.51 -4.54 -12.96
C HIS A 279 19.99 -4.36 -13.12
N GLY A 280 19.47 -3.13 -13.01
CA GLY A 280 18.04 -2.87 -13.13
C GLY A 280 17.45 -2.25 -11.86
N TRP A 281 16.13 -2.09 -11.90
CA TRP A 281 15.35 -1.30 -10.96
C TRP A 281 15.18 -2.06 -9.64
N GLU A 282 15.90 -1.65 -8.60
CA GLU A 282 15.77 -2.22 -7.26
C GLU A 282 14.84 -1.35 -6.42
N ASN A 283 13.77 -1.96 -5.92
CA ASN A 283 12.86 -1.33 -4.96
C ASN A 283 13.55 -1.28 -3.60
N GLY A 284 14.19 -0.15 -3.29
CA GLY A 284 14.75 0.13 -1.98
C GLY A 284 13.75 0.86 -1.09
N PHE A 285 13.92 0.82 0.22
CA PHE A 285 13.10 1.61 1.15
C PHE A 285 13.93 2.73 1.73
N ASN A 286 13.43 3.95 1.77
CA ASN A 286 14.11 5.09 2.38
C ASN A 286 13.37 5.50 3.65
N ILE A 287 14.15 5.63 4.72
CA ILE A 287 13.73 6.26 5.96
C ILE A 287 14.46 7.61 5.99
N THR A 288 13.71 8.71 5.98
CA THR A 288 14.23 10.07 5.98
C THR A 288 13.76 10.82 7.23
N PHE A 289 14.68 11.56 7.84
CA PHE A 289 14.47 12.56 8.88
C PHE A 289 14.98 13.91 8.39
N ILE A 290 14.28 15.00 8.70
CA ILE A 290 14.74 16.37 8.46
C ILE A 290 14.71 17.14 9.78
N ASP A 291 15.85 17.68 10.18
CA ASP A 291 15.96 18.49 11.39
C ASP A 291 15.61 19.98 11.16
N LYS A 292 15.57 20.76 12.23
CA LYS A 292 15.27 22.21 12.16
C LYS A 292 16.26 23.03 11.32
N SER A 293 17.49 22.56 11.14
CA SER A 293 18.49 23.23 10.32
C SER A 293 18.32 22.94 8.82
N GLY A 294 17.41 22.01 8.47
CA GLY A 294 17.27 21.47 7.12
C GLY A 294 18.22 20.32 6.82
N GLY A 295 18.95 19.83 7.83
CA GLY A 295 19.78 18.63 7.74
C GLY A 295 18.92 17.42 7.42
N ARG A 296 19.22 16.74 6.30
CA ARG A 296 18.48 15.57 5.84
C ARG A 296 19.30 14.31 6.13
N TYR A 297 18.77 13.45 6.98
CA TYR A 297 19.37 12.18 7.34
C TYR A 297 18.48 11.08 6.79
N GLY A 298 19.06 10.15 6.05
CA GLY A 298 18.30 9.02 5.60
C GLY A 298 19.18 7.88 5.20
N TYR A 299 18.59 6.70 5.25
CA TYR A 299 19.25 5.49 4.83
C TYR A 299 18.23 4.61 4.15
N THR A 300 18.74 3.82 3.21
CA THR A 300 18.04 2.64 2.76
C THR A 300 18.77 1.45 3.35
N PRO A 301 18.08 0.59 4.13
CA PRO A 301 18.69 -0.61 4.69
C PRO A 301 19.47 -1.36 3.59
N VAL A 302 20.82 -1.34 3.70
CA VAL A 302 21.73 -1.77 2.61
C VAL A 302 21.98 -3.27 2.65
N GLU A 303 21.85 -3.90 3.82
CA GLU A 303 22.20 -5.30 4.03
C GLU A 303 21.24 -6.30 3.37
N TRP A 304 20.30 -5.84 2.54
CA TRP A 304 19.32 -6.71 1.96
C TRP A 304 19.20 -6.67 0.44
N ASP A 305 19.69 -7.76 -0.14
CA ASP A 305 19.37 -8.30 -1.46
C ASP A 305 18.05 -9.11 -1.42
N ALA A 306 17.12 -8.75 -0.52
CA ALA A 306 15.83 -9.43 -0.40
C ALA A 306 14.97 -9.10 -1.61
N ARG A 307 15.02 -10.03 -2.56
CA ARG A 307 14.02 -10.20 -3.61
C ARG A 307 12.70 -10.62 -2.96
N PHE A 308 11.99 -9.66 -2.36
CA PHE A 308 10.59 -9.84 -1.99
C PHE A 308 9.81 -10.15 -3.27
N LYS A 309 8.90 -11.12 -3.21
CA LYS A 309 8.05 -11.37 -4.38
C LYS A 309 6.90 -10.36 -4.38
N PRO A 310 6.43 -9.94 -5.56
CA PRO A 310 5.13 -9.31 -5.68
C PRO A 310 4.07 -10.10 -4.92
N ASP A 311 3.13 -9.40 -4.31
CA ASP A 311 2.00 -9.97 -3.58
C ASP A 311 2.35 -10.78 -2.31
N GLU A 312 3.51 -10.55 -1.70
CA GLU A 312 3.84 -11.08 -0.36
C GLU A 312 3.57 -10.06 0.76
N TRP A 313 3.12 -10.55 1.91
CA TRP A 313 2.94 -9.72 3.11
C TRP A 313 4.27 -9.44 3.79
N LEU A 314 4.54 -8.17 4.04
CA LEU A 314 5.72 -7.65 4.72
C LEU A 314 5.29 -6.92 5.99
N HIS A 315 5.90 -7.23 7.12
CA HIS A 315 5.68 -6.52 8.37
C HIS A 315 6.81 -5.53 8.63
N TRP A 316 6.52 -4.25 8.52
CA TRP A 316 7.47 -3.16 8.71
C TRP A 316 7.41 -2.64 10.13
N VAL A 317 8.59 -2.36 10.68
CA VAL A 317 8.74 -1.63 11.95
C VAL A 317 9.91 -0.66 11.81
N VAL A 318 9.64 0.64 11.88
CA VAL A 318 10.69 1.66 11.89
C VAL A 318 10.65 2.37 13.23
N THR A 319 11.81 2.46 13.87
CA THR A 319 11.97 3.12 15.15
C THR A 319 13.01 4.24 15.09
N TRP A 320 12.83 5.26 15.92
CA TRP A 320 13.74 6.39 16.05
C TRP A 320 13.88 6.87 17.51
N ASP A 321 15.07 7.31 17.85
CA ASP A 321 15.44 8.00 19.09
C ASP A 321 16.42 9.13 18.74
N ILE A 322 15.90 10.35 18.65
CA ILE A 322 16.61 11.55 18.24
C ILE A 322 17.06 12.31 19.50
N LYS A 323 18.35 12.59 19.58
CA LYS A 323 18.99 13.27 20.70
C LYS A 323 19.64 14.56 20.19
N PRO A 324 19.02 15.74 20.37
CA PRO A 324 19.59 17.00 19.92
C PRO A 324 20.97 17.21 20.52
N GLY A 325 21.97 17.45 19.68
CA GLY A 325 23.37 17.60 20.13
C GLY A 325 24.03 16.31 20.61
N GLY A 326 23.39 15.14 20.44
CA GLY A 326 23.92 13.82 20.76
C GLY A 326 23.75 12.82 19.61
N GLU A 327 24.19 11.58 19.83
CA GLU A 327 24.02 10.50 18.86
C GLU A 327 22.54 10.07 18.79
N SER A 328 21.91 10.41 17.67
CA SER A 328 20.57 9.97 17.29
C SER A 328 20.64 8.60 16.60
N TYR A 329 19.56 7.83 16.70
CA TYR A 329 19.48 6.48 16.19
C TYR A 329 18.15 6.22 15.49
N SER A 330 18.19 5.49 14.37
CA SER A 330 17.00 4.88 13.76
C SER A 330 17.30 3.44 13.38
N CYS A 331 16.31 2.57 13.49
CA CYS A 331 16.41 1.16 13.12
C CYS A 331 15.16 0.72 12.38
N CYS A 332 15.37 -0.14 11.38
CA CYS A 332 14.31 -0.79 10.64
C CYS A 332 14.33 -2.28 10.98
N TYR A 333 13.16 -2.82 11.29
CA TYR A 333 12.90 -4.25 11.30
C TYR A 333 11.90 -4.60 10.22
N LEU A 334 12.10 -5.74 9.59
CA LEU A 334 11.18 -6.31 8.64
C LEU A 334 10.93 -7.76 9.00
N ASN A 335 9.67 -8.17 9.02
CA ASN A 335 9.28 -9.52 9.42
C ASN A 335 9.92 -9.92 10.76
N GLY A 336 10.02 -8.96 11.68
CA GLY A 336 10.62 -9.12 13.01
C GLY A 336 12.15 -9.13 13.06
N GLN A 337 12.85 -9.10 11.92
CA GLN A 337 14.32 -9.13 11.87
C GLN A 337 14.89 -7.75 11.60
N LYS A 338 16.03 -7.41 12.22
CA LYS A 338 16.72 -6.13 11.96
C LYS A 338 17.19 -6.11 10.51
N ALA A 339 16.72 -5.12 9.76
CA ALA A 339 17.02 -4.94 8.33
C ALA A 339 18.13 -3.88 8.12
N GLY A 340 18.28 -2.95 9.05
CA GLY A 340 19.32 -1.93 9.02
C GLY A 340 19.10 -0.87 10.08
N ASP A 341 20.12 -0.03 10.26
CA ASP A 341 20.08 1.10 11.18
C ASP A 341 20.90 2.28 10.66
N LEU A 342 20.69 3.43 11.29
CA LEU A 342 21.41 4.66 11.06
C LEU A 342 21.71 5.32 12.39
N LYS A 343 22.98 5.64 12.60
CA LYS A 343 23.45 6.54 13.64
C LYS A 343 23.83 7.88 13.02
N PHE A 344 23.39 8.97 13.62
CA PHE A 344 23.62 10.30 13.07
C PHE A 344 23.59 11.36 14.16
N LEU A 345 24.27 12.48 13.92
CA LEU A 345 24.15 13.67 14.75
C LEU A 345 23.08 14.54 14.11
N SER A 346 22.06 14.92 14.88
CA SER A 346 20.92 15.70 14.41
C SER A 346 20.65 16.82 15.40
N ASP A 347 20.18 17.95 14.88
CA ASP A 347 19.45 18.90 15.70
C ASP A 347 18.07 18.33 16.08
N SER A 348 17.33 19.06 16.92
CA SER A 348 15.94 18.69 17.18
C SER A 348 15.11 18.67 15.90
N ILE A 349 14.20 17.71 15.80
CA ILE A 349 13.18 17.67 14.75
C ILE A 349 12.01 18.56 15.16
N GLU A 350 11.54 19.39 14.23
CA GLU A 350 10.36 20.23 14.43
C GLU A 350 9.11 19.35 14.58
N PRO A 351 8.22 19.61 15.58
CA PRO A 351 6.97 18.88 15.68
C PRO A 351 6.16 18.96 14.38
N PRO A 352 5.65 17.82 13.86
CA PRO A 352 4.83 17.84 12.67
C PRO A 352 3.51 18.55 12.95
N ALA A 353 2.99 19.27 11.96
CA ALA A 353 1.63 19.82 12.01
C ALA A 353 0.61 18.90 11.32
N LYS A 354 1.10 17.99 10.47
CA LYS A 354 0.31 17.02 9.72
C LYS A 354 1.01 15.67 9.70
N ALA A 355 0.22 14.61 9.64
CA ALA A 355 0.73 13.28 9.38
C ALA A 355 -0.25 12.49 8.55
N GLN A 356 0.27 11.55 7.76
CA GLN A 356 -0.53 10.75 6.87
C GLN A 356 0.05 9.35 6.70
N MET A 357 -0.86 8.40 6.47
CA MET A 357 -0.58 7.04 6.04
C MET A 357 -1.06 6.88 4.59
N GLY A 358 -0.23 6.29 3.73
CA GLY A 358 -0.59 5.88 2.37
C GLY A 358 -0.11 6.78 1.21
N TYR A 359 0.22 8.04 1.47
CA TYR A 359 0.64 8.99 0.44
C TYR A 359 1.59 10.05 0.98
N SER A 360 2.46 10.63 0.14
CA SER A 360 3.02 11.97 0.41
C SER A 360 3.52 12.69 -0.85
N GLY A 361 2.72 13.63 -1.37
CA GLY A 361 3.13 14.64 -2.36
C GLY A 361 3.71 14.09 -3.68
N GLY A 362 2.96 13.21 -4.35
CA GLY A 362 3.20 12.68 -5.70
C GLY A 362 3.57 11.18 -5.74
N ALA A 363 3.36 10.50 -4.62
CA ALA A 363 4.18 9.41 -4.12
C ALA A 363 3.21 8.32 -3.61
N TYR A 364 3.05 7.18 -4.29
CA TYR A 364 1.95 6.24 -4.07
C TYR A 364 2.42 4.83 -3.69
N ALA A 365 1.67 4.18 -2.78
CA ALA A 365 2.05 2.89 -2.20
C ALA A 365 1.71 1.68 -3.08
N ASP A 366 0.64 1.75 -3.89
CA ASP A 366 0.10 0.66 -4.73
C ASP A 366 0.13 -0.71 -4.05
N SER A 367 -0.47 -0.75 -2.87
CA SER A 367 -0.32 -1.86 -1.94
C SER A 367 -1.56 -2.02 -1.06
N VAL A 368 -1.74 -3.22 -0.53
CA VAL A 368 -2.68 -3.44 0.57
C VAL A 368 -1.95 -3.17 1.87
N MET A 369 -2.48 -2.29 2.71
CA MET A 369 -1.92 -1.91 4.01
C MET A 369 -2.87 -2.31 5.14
N ASP A 370 -2.31 -2.93 6.16
CA ASP A 370 -3.07 -3.48 7.27
C ASP A 370 -2.38 -3.20 8.61
N GLU A 371 -3.18 -3.17 9.69
CA GLU A 371 -2.70 -3.13 11.08
C GLU A 371 -1.59 -2.09 11.32
N PHE A 372 -1.91 -0.81 11.15
CA PHE A 372 -0.97 0.31 11.30
C PHE A 372 -0.93 0.82 12.75
N TYR A 373 0.27 0.95 13.32
CA TYR A 373 0.50 1.39 14.68
C TYR A 373 1.51 2.53 14.74
N LEU A 374 1.27 3.50 15.61
CA LEU A 374 2.27 4.45 16.11
C LEU A 374 2.52 4.21 17.59
N PHE A 375 3.79 4.29 17.98
CA PHE A 375 4.24 4.10 19.35
C PHE A 375 4.96 5.35 19.86
N SER A 376 4.73 5.69 21.14
CA SER A 376 5.35 6.82 21.84
C SER A 376 6.84 6.63 22.14
N ARG A 377 7.38 5.44 21.87
CA ARG A 377 8.77 5.07 22.17
C ARG A 377 9.36 4.16 21.10
N PRO A 378 10.70 3.98 21.12
CA PRO A 378 11.34 2.93 20.37
C PRO A 378 10.83 1.55 20.78
N VAL A 379 10.51 0.73 19.79
CA VAL A 379 10.25 -0.70 19.97
C VAL A 379 11.57 -1.47 19.90
N THR A 380 11.71 -2.44 20.78
CA THR A 380 12.89 -3.31 20.85
C THR A 380 12.85 -4.37 19.74
N ALA A 381 13.97 -5.04 19.50
CA ALA A 381 14.03 -6.15 18.54
C ALA A 381 13.07 -7.29 18.92
N GLN A 382 12.95 -7.58 20.22
CA GLN A 382 12.02 -8.60 20.72
C GLN A 382 10.56 -8.19 20.46
N GLU A 383 10.19 -6.94 20.73
CA GLU A 383 8.85 -6.43 20.46
C GLU A 383 8.54 -6.39 18.95
N ALA A 384 9.52 -6.08 18.10
CA ALA A 384 9.35 -6.15 16.65
C ALA A 384 9.07 -7.58 16.17
N MET A 385 9.73 -8.58 16.76
CA MET A 385 9.44 -9.99 16.52
C MET A 385 8.06 -10.40 17.03
N GLU A 386 7.68 -9.94 18.23
CA GLU A 386 6.35 -10.16 18.79
C GLU A 386 5.27 -9.60 17.87
N LEU A 387 5.39 -8.34 17.44
CA LEU A 387 4.49 -7.68 16.49
C LEU A 387 4.36 -8.48 15.18
N HIS A 388 5.47 -9.00 14.65
CA HIS A 388 5.44 -9.83 13.44
C HIS A 388 4.70 -11.16 13.65
N SER A 389 4.87 -11.78 14.83
CA SER A 389 4.26 -13.06 15.16
C SER A 389 2.76 -12.98 15.45
N LEU A 390 2.24 -11.77 15.64
CA LEU A 390 0.82 -11.55 15.94
C LEU A 390 -0.07 -12.14 14.86
N ARG A 391 -0.93 -13.06 15.29
CA ARG A 391 -2.03 -13.61 14.49
C ARG A 391 -3.35 -12.87 14.76
N ALA A 392 -3.34 -11.93 15.70
CA ALA A 392 -4.47 -11.15 16.17
C ALA A 392 -4.00 -9.79 16.68
N ARG A 393 -4.93 -8.86 16.82
CA ARG A 393 -4.68 -7.45 17.19
C ARG A 393 -4.10 -7.28 18.59
N LEU A 394 -3.28 -6.24 18.76
CA LEU A 394 -2.95 -5.71 20.09
C LEU A 394 -4.16 -4.91 20.61
N ARG A 395 -5.14 -5.61 21.20
CA ARG A 395 -6.30 -4.95 21.86
C ARG A 395 -6.16 -4.85 23.35
#